data_AF-A0A351XLC8-F1
#
_entry.id   AF-A0A351XLC8-F1
#
_cell.length_a   1.000
_cell.length_b   1.000
_cell.length_c   1.000
_cell.angle_alpha   90.00
_cell.angle_beta   90.00
_cell.angle_gamma   90.00
#
_symmetry.space_group_name_H-M   'P 1'
#
loop_
_entity.id
_entity.type
_entity.pdbx_description
1 polymer ?
#
loop_
_entity_poly.entity_id
_entity_poly.type
_entity_poly.pdbx_seq_one_letter_code
_entity_poly.pdbx_strand_id
1 'polypeptide(L)'
;FSGNRIKLQEYGLADSIGSINKRLVDISRDAIRESGTDRDIYIAGDITMTGRQVYPVGNLMFEELINIYKEQIGYLCEAGVDFLAVETMMSLQECRAAVIAAKETCNLPVMVTLTFNEDGRTLYGTNPATAALVLSALGVDAVGVNCSTGPDKMTCIIKQMAEYTDVPIAAKPNAGLPQLNESGETVYDMEPDEFAEGMMSLVEAGADIVGGCCGTTPEHIKALACLLKKKSLMDSVSFTARRGHVKRRALSNERDVLDIGLDGDFLVIGERINPTG
;
A
#
# COMPACT_ATOMS: atom_id res chain seq x y z
N PHE A 1 -4.09 11.75 -0.61
CA PHE A 1 -5.13 10.71 -0.69
C PHE A 1 -6.03 10.86 -1.92
N SER A 2 -7.19 11.54 -1.87
CA SER A 2 -8.19 11.58 -2.97
C SER A 2 -7.98 12.67 -4.04
N GLY A 3 -6.73 13.03 -4.34
CA GLY A 3 -6.37 14.15 -5.21
C GLY A 3 -6.47 13.88 -6.72
N ASN A 4 -7.25 12.89 -7.16
CA ASN A 4 -7.44 12.54 -8.58
C ASN A 4 -8.70 13.19 -9.17
N ARG A 5 -8.75 13.26 -10.50
CA ARG A 5 -9.85 13.90 -11.25
C ARG A 5 -11.23 13.35 -10.91
N ILE A 6 -11.38 12.03 -10.81
CA ILE A 6 -12.68 11.39 -10.52
C ILE A 6 -13.17 11.84 -9.15
N LYS A 7 -12.32 11.76 -8.13
CA LYS A 7 -12.70 12.13 -6.77
C LYS A 7 -12.94 13.63 -6.61
N LEU A 8 -12.11 14.47 -7.20
CA LEU A 8 -12.32 15.91 -7.15
C LEU A 8 -13.55 16.36 -7.94
N GLN A 9 -13.95 15.63 -8.98
CA GLN A 9 -15.18 15.91 -9.72
C GLN A 9 -16.45 15.73 -8.86
N GLU A 10 -16.46 14.77 -7.92
CA GLU A 10 -17.58 14.60 -6.97
C GLU A 10 -17.85 15.87 -6.14
N TYR A 11 -16.83 16.74 -6.00
CA TYR A 11 -16.89 18.01 -5.27
C TYR A 11 -16.83 19.25 -6.18
N GLY A 12 -16.88 19.10 -7.51
CA GLY A 12 -16.77 20.22 -8.45
C GLY A 12 -15.37 20.86 -8.52
N LEU A 13 -14.32 20.13 -8.13
CA LEU A 13 -12.94 20.60 -8.03
C LEU A 13 -12.01 19.97 -9.09
N ALA A 14 -12.55 19.38 -10.14
CA ALA A 14 -11.77 18.69 -11.18
C ALA A 14 -10.72 19.61 -11.84
N ASP A 15 -11.01 20.89 -12.03
CA ASP A 15 -10.05 21.85 -12.61
C ASP A 15 -8.93 22.27 -11.64
N SER A 16 -9.03 21.86 -10.36
CA SER A 16 -8.09 22.21 -9.29
C SER A 16 -7.13 21.09 -8.92
N ILE A 17 -7.08 19.99 -9.69
CA ILE A 17 -6.19 18.83 -9.39
C ILE A 17 -4.74 19.30 -9.21
N GLY A 18 -4.23 20.09 -10.16
CA GLY A 18 -2.84 20.53 -10.14
C GLY A 18 -2.51 21.44 -8.97
N SER A 19 -3.38 22.42 -8.68
CA SER A 19 -3.17 23.35 -7.55
C SER A 19 -3.28 22.64 -6.21
N ILE A 20 -4.23 21.72 -6.04
CA ILE A 20 -4.42 20.95 -4.80
C ILE A 20 -3.20 20.06 -4.52
N ASN A 21 -2.78 19.23 -5.48
CA ASN A 21 -1.66 18.31 -5.25
C ASN A 21 -0.36 19.06 -4.96
N LYS A 22 -0.04 20.11 -5.74
CA LYS A 22 1.17 20.93 -5.51
C LYS A 22 1.14 21.61 -4.15
N ARG A 23 0.00 22.20 -3.77
CA ARG A 23 -0.13 22.90 -2.49
C ARG A 23 0.02 21.97 -1.29
N LEU A 24 -0.47 20.73 -1.36
CA LEU A 24 -0.30 19.75 -0.30
C LEU A 24 1.17 19.38 -0.07
N VAL A 25 1.96 19.29 -1.15
CA VAL A 25 3.41 19.04 -1.07
C VAL A 25 4.13 20.25 -0.45
N ASP A 26 3.76 21.47 -0.84
CA ASP A 26 4.35 22.69 -0.27
C ASP A 26 4.08 22.81 1.23
N ILE A 27 2.85 22.53 1.67
CA ILE A 27 2.49 22.51 3.11
C ILE A 27 3.34 21.48 3.86
N SER A 28 3.57 20.31 3.26
CA SER A 28 4.40 19.26 3.87
C SER A 28 5.86 19.72 4.04
N ARG A 29 6.40 20.45 3.06
CA ARG A 29 7.75 21.05 3.16
C ARG A 29 7.84 22.15 4.20
N ASP A 30 6.83 23.02 4.25
CA ASP A 30 6.78 24.09 5.25
C ASP A 30 6.77 23.47 6.67
N ALA A 31 5.98 22.41 6.89
CA ALA A 31 5.98 21.68 8.16
C ALA A 31 7.35 21.07 8.51
N ILE A 32 8.06 20.49 7.54
CA ILE A 32 9.43 19.97 7.75
C ILE A 32 10.37 21.10 8.15
N ARG A 33 10.35 22.22 7.43
CA ARG A 33 11.18 23.41 7.73
C ARG A 33 10.88 23.98 9.12
N GLU A 34 9.60 24.12 9.45
CA GLU A 34 9.14 24.67 10.73
C GLU A 34 9.46 23.74 11.92
N SER A 35 9.54 22.43 11.69
CA SER A 35 9.90 21.47 12.73
C SER A 35 11.32 21.63 13.26
N GLY A 36 12.23 22.24 12.49
CA GLY A 36 13.64 22.42 12.84
C GLY A 36 14.41 21.10 13.04
N THR A 37 13.91 19.98 12.49
CA THR A 37 14.58 18.67 12.58
C THR A 37 15.79 18.61 11.65
N ASP A 38 16.91 18.06 12.15
CA ASP A 38 18.10 17.75 11.33
C ASP A 38 18.01 16.38 10.64
N ARG A 39 16.90 15.67 10.84
CA ARG A 39 16.64 14.37 10.18
C ARG A 39 16.22 14.56 8.75
N ASP A 40 16.69 13.69 7.86
CA ASP A 40 16.15 13.58 6.51
C ASP A 40 14.70 13.08 6.58
N ILE A 41 13.75 13.92 6.14
CA ILE A 41 12.33 13.61 6.08
C ILE A 41 11.90 13.53 4.62
N TYR A 42 11.39 12.37 4.21
CA TYR A 42 10.85 12.16 2.88
C TYR A 42 9.36 12.52 2.81
N ILE A 43 8.94 13.11 1.69
CA ILE A 43 7.56 13.44 1.37
C ILE A 43 7.03 12.41 0.36
N ALA A 44 5.99 11.70 0.74
CA ALA A 44 5.28 10.78 -0.13
C ALA A 44 4.17 11.49 -0.92
N GLY A 45 4.11 11.25 -2.22
CA GLY A 45 2.93 11.54 -3.04
C GLY A 45 1.86 10.50 -2.80
N ASP A 46 0.92 10.79 -1.89
CA ASP A 46 -0.12 9.85 -1.46
C ASP A 46 -1.34 9.81 -2.41
N ILE A 47 -1.55 8.63 -2.99
CA ILE A 47 -2.51 8.32 -4.05
C ILE A 47 -3.39 7.17 -3.58
N THR A 48 -4.70 7.24 -3.85
CA THR A 48 -5.65 6.17 -3.52
C THR A 48 -6.53 5.82 -4.71
N MET A 49 -7.46 4.89 -4.49
CA MET A 49 -8.49 4.52 -5.45
C MET A 49 -9.33 5.69 -5.95
N THR A 50 -9.85 5.53 -7.15
CA THR A 50 -10.78 6.47 -7.76
C THR A 50 -12.21 6.29 -7.23
N GLY A 51 -12.52 5.13 -6.65
CA GLY A 51 -13.87 4.74 -6.25
C GLY A 51 -14.77 4.30 -7.41
N ARG A 52 -14.25 4.29 -8.65
CA ARG A 52 -14.97 3.75 -9.81
C ARG A 52 -14.50 2.33 -10.13
N GLN A 53 -15.46 1.45 -10.35
CA GLN A 53 -15.18 0.06 -10.67
C GLN A 53 -14.62 -0.08 -12.10
N VAL A 54 -13.53 -0.83 -12.21
CA VAL A 54 -12.84 -1.12 -13.48
C VAL A 54 -13.55 -2.25 -14.23
N TYR A 55 -13.53 -2.20 -15.56
CA TYR A 55 -14.06 -3.27 -16.42
C TYR A 55 -13.36 -4.61 -16.14
N PRO A 56 -14.10 -5.74 -16.11
CA PRO A 56 -15.52 -5.91 -16.45
C PRO A 56 -16.52 -5.72 -15.31
N VAL A 57 -16.06 -5.46 -14.07
CA VAL A 57 -16.95 -5.28 -12.92
C VAL A 57 -17.74 -3.97 -13.04
N GLY A 58 -17.07 -2.91 -13.50
CA GLY A 58 -17.69 -1.64 -13.85
C GLY A 58 -17.41 -1.22 -15.29
N ASN A 59 -17.56 0.07 -15.55
CA ASN A 59 -17.46 0.64 -16.89
C ASN A 59 -16.17 1.45 -17.12
N LEU A 60 -15.33 1.63 -16.09
CA LEU A 60 -14.07 2.35 -16.26
C LEU A 60 -13.06 1.45 -16.95
N MET A 61 -12.56 1.87 -18.11
CA MET A 61 -11.54 1.10 -18.83
C MET A 61 -10.19 1.19 -18.13
N PHE A 62 -9.40 0.13 -18.19
CA PHE A 62 -8.11 0.03 -17.51
C PHE A 62 -7.13 1.11 -17.98
N GLU A 63 -7.09 1.38 -19.28
CA GLU A 63 -6.25 2.41 -19.90
C GLU A 63 -6.69 3.82 -19.51
N GLU A 64 -8.00 4.04 -19.33
CA GLU A 64 -8.53 5.31 -18.84
C GLU A 64 -8.08 5.56 -17.40
N LEU A 65 -8.17 4.52 -16.55
CA LEU A 65 -7.70 4.57 -15.17
C LEU A 65 -6.19 4.86 -15.07
N ILE A 66 -5.36 4.26 -15.93
CA ILE A 66 -3.93 4.60 -16.03
C ILE A 66 -3.75 6.10 -16.28
N ASN A 67 -4.46 6.66 -17.26
CA ASN A 67 -4.34 8.08 -17.58
C ASN A 67 -4.81 9.01 -16.44
N ILE A 68 -5.81 8.61 -15.67
CA ILE A 68 -6.25 9.34 -14.46
C ILE A 68 -5.14 9.37 -13.42
N TYR A 69 -4.44 8.24 -13.20
CA TYR A 69 -3.30 8.21 -12.28
C TYR A 69 -2.11 9.02 -12.79
N LYS A 70 -1.79 8.94 -14.09
CA LYS A 70 -0.70 9.74 -14.70
C LYS A 70 -0.89 11.23 -14.47
N GLU A 71 -2.11 11.72 -14.59
CA GLU A 71 -2.44 13.13 -14.37
C GLU A 71 -2.09 13.57 -12.93
N GLN A 72 -2.55 12.84 -11.91
CA GLN A 72 -2.23 13.16 -10.53
C GLN A 72 -0.73 13.02 -10.24
N ILE A 73 -0.11 11.93 -10.71
CA ILE A 73 1.32 11.65 -10.52
C ILE A 73 2.18 12.74 -11.16
N GLY A 74 1.83 13.22 -12.35
CA GLY A 74 2.52 14.31 -13.02
C GLY A 74 2.62 15.55 -12.13
N TYR A 75 1.50 15.97 -11.52
CA TYR A 75 1.51 17.11 -10.60
C TYR A 75 2.31 16.87 -9.33
N LEU A 76 2.28 15.66 -8.77
CA LEU A 76 3.10 15.29 -7.60
C LEU A 76 4.59 15.30 -7.94
N CYS A 77 4.97 14.82 -9.13
CA CYS A 77 6.35 14.84 -9.61
C CYS A 77 6.84 16.28 -9.85
N GLU A 78 6.04 17.11 -10.51
CA GLU A 78 6.33 18.54 -10.69
C GLU A 78 6.44 19.26 -9.34
N ALA A 79 5.61 18.87 -8.37
CA ALA A 79 5.68 19.41 -7.03
C ALA A 79 6.98 19.02 -6.34
N GLY A 80 7.56 17.84 -6.63
CA GLY A 80 8.84 17.35 -6.12
C GLY A 80 8.74 16.46 -4.88
N VAL A 81 7.83 15.47 -4.90
CA VAL A 81 7.78 14.39 -3.89
C VAL A 81 8.96 13.42 -4.03
N ASP A 82 9.35 12.77 -2.95
CA ASP A 82 10.50 11.86 -2.92
C ASP A 82 10.16 10.44 -3.40
N PHE A 83 8.92 10.03 -3.18
CA PHE A 83 8.39 8.74 -3.65
C PHE A 83 6.86 8.79 -3.76
N LEU A 84 6.27 7.79 -4.40
CA LEU A 84 4.82 7.63 -4.52
C LEU A 84 4.33 6.56 -3.55
N ALA A 85 3.27 6.89 -2.80
CA ALA A 85 2.60 5.96 -1.91
C ALA A 85 1.18 5.72 -2.44
N VAL A 86 0.97 4.57 -3.07
CA VAL A 86 -0.34 4.11 -3.54
C VAL A 86 -0.98 3.33 -2.40
N GLU A 87 -1.81 3.98 -1.59
CA GLU A 87 -2.30 3.42 -0.33
C GLU A 87 -3.80 3.08 -0.32
N THR A 88 -4.16 2.11 0.53
CA THR A 88 -5.53 1.65 0.78
C THR A 88 -6.22 1.09 -0.46
N MET A 89 -5.47 0.37 -1.29
CA MET A 89 -6.05 -0.23 -2.48
C MET A 89 -6.87 -1.47 -2.14
N MET A 90 -8.08 -1.57 -2.69
CA MET A 90 -8.96 -2.73 -2.50
C MET A 90 -8.96 -3.68 -3.72
N SER A 91 -8.41 -3.24 -4.85
CA SER A 91 -8.33 -3.99 -6.11
C SER A 91 -6.89 -4.13 -6.55
N LEU A 92 -6.47 -5.36 -6.86
CA LEU A 92 -5.14 -5.58 -7.44
C LEU A 92 -5.08 -5.00 -8.85
N GLN A 93 -6.14 -5.12 -9.65
CA GLN A 93 -6.25 -4.45 -10.94
C GLN A 93 -6.00 -2.93 -10.83
N GLU A 94 -6.62 -2.23 -9.87
CA GLU A 94 -6.39 -0.79 -9.70
C GLU A 94 -4.96 -0.47 -9.23
N CYS A 95 -4.36 -1.31 -8.37
CA CYS A 95 -2.93 -1.21 -8.05
C CYS A 95 -2.06 -1.28 -9.29
N ARG A 96 -2.33 -2.25 -10.20
CA ARG A 96 -1.56 -2.41 -11.43
C ARG A 96 -1.64 -1.15 -12.30
N ALA A 97 -2.82 -0.55 -12.43
CA ALA A 97 -2.98 0.70 -13.18
C ALA A 97 -2.16 1.84 -12.58
N ALA A 98 -2.18 2.01 -11.26
CA ALA A 98 -1.41 3.05 -10.57
C ALA A 98 0.11 2.84 -10.72
N VAL A 99 0.60 1.59 -10.62
CA VAL A 99 2.01 1.26 -10.81
C VAL A 99 2.45 1.51 -12.25
N ILE A 100 1.67 1.07 -13.23
CA ILE A 100 1.95 1.34 -14.66
C ILE A 100 2.00 2.84 -14.90
N ALA A 101 1.01 3.59 -14.42
CA ALA A 101 0.98 5.05 -14.52
C ALA A 101 2.24 5.70 -13.91
N ALA A 102 2.66 5.25 -12.73
CA ALA A 102 3.86 5.74 -12.07
C ALA A 102 5.13 5.50 -12.90
N LYS A 103 5.34 4.25 -13.36
CA LYS A 103 6.52 3.86 -14.15
C LYS A 103 6.55 4.49 -15.54
N GLU A 104 5.39 4.83 -16.12
CA GLU A 104 5.29 5.55 -17.39
C GLU A 104 5.44 7.07 -17.25
N THR A 105 5.33 7.63 -16.03
CA THR A 105 5.37 9.08 -15.79
C THR A 105 6.69 9.54 -15.16
N CYS A 106 7.31 8.72 -14.31
CA CYS A 106 8.52 9.10 -13.57
C CYS A 106 9.36 7.89 -13.14
N ASN A 107 10.54 8.16 -12.57
CA ASN A 107 11.44 7.15 -12.02
C ASN A 107 11.45 7.14 -10.47
N LEU A 108 10.46 7.77 -9.84
CA LEU A 108 10.39 7.79 -8.37
C LEU A 108 10.09 6.39 -7.82
N PRO A 109 10.57 6.06 -6.60
CA PRO A 109 10.19 4.82 -5.93
C PRO A 109 8.67 4.74 -5.73
N VAL A 110 8.11 3.54 -5.85
CA VAL A 110 6.67 3.30 -5.69
C VAL A 110 6.43 2.30 -4.57
N MET A 111 5.76 2.75 -3.51
CA MET A 111 5.21 1.89 -2.47
C MET A 111 3.72 1.65 -2.75
N VAL A 112 3.28 0.40 -2.64
CA VAL A 112 1.85 0.05 -2.78
C VAL A 112 1.37 -0.66 -1.53
N THR A 113 0.34 -0.14 -0.87
CA THR A 113 -0.34 -0.83 0.23
C THR A 113 -1.79 -1.14 -0.11
N LEU A 114 -2.18 -2.37 0.22
CA LEU A 114 -3.56 -2.82 0.08
C LEU A 114 -4.24 -2.85 1.43
N THR A 115 -5.57 -2.89 1.41
CA THR A 115 -6.37 -3.16 2.59
C THR A 115 -7.08 -4.51 2.47
N PHE A 116 -7.06 -5.29 3.54
CA PHE A 116 -7.62 -6.63 3.61
C PHE A 116 -8.74 -6.68 4.65
N ASN A 117 -9.75 -7.49 4.37
CA ASN A 117 -10.82 -7.81 5.32
C ASN A 117 -10.34 -8.87 6.33
N GLU A 118 -11.18 -9.19 7.30
CA GLU A 118 -10.87 -10.18 8.35
C GLU A 118 -10.63 -11.60 7.81
N ASP A 119 -11.16 -11.91 6.62
CA ASP A 119 -10.91 -13.18 5.92
C ASP A 119 -9.53 -13.22 5.23
N GLY A 120 -8.73 -12.16 5.35
CA GLY A 120 -7.41 -12.04 4.75
C GLY A 120 -7.44 -11.75 3.25
N ARG A 121 -8.57 -11.29 2.70
CA ARG A 121 -8.67 -10.92 1.28
C ARG A 121 -9.06 -9.46 1.10
N THR A 122 -8.64 -8.87 -0.02
CA THR A 122 -9.13 -7.55 -0.44
C THR A 122 -10.62 -7.63 -0.83
N LEU A 123 -11.28 -6.49 -1.05
CA LEU A 123 -12.69 -6.45 -1.46
C LEU A 123 -12.98 -7.30 -2.72
N TYR A 124 -12.04 -7.37 -3.66
CA TYR A 124 -12.17 -8.14 -4.90
C TYR A 124 -11.63 -9.58 -4.81
N GLY A 125 -11.20 -9.99 -3.61
CA GLY A 125 -10.79 -11.35 -3.30
C GLY A 125 -9.29 -11.63 -3.46
N THR A 126 -8.44 -10.62 -3.64
CA THR A 126 -6.99 -10.82 -3.74
C THR A 126 -6.42 -11.23 -2.39
N ASN A 127 -5.68 -12.34 -2.36
CA ASN A 127 -4.94 -12.75 -1.16
C ASN A 127 -3.55 -12.07 -1.08
N PRO A 128 -2.89 -12.04 0.11
CA PRO A 128 -1.63 -11.32 0.30
C PRO A 128 -0.48 -11.84 -0.56
N ALA A 129 -0.39 -13.16 -0.74
CA ALA A 129 0.63 -13.79 -1.59
C ALA A 129 0.53 -13.33 -3.05
N THR A 130 -0.69 -13.31 -3.59
CA THR A 130 -0.99 -12.86 -4.96
C THR A 130 -0.61 -11.39 -5.15
N ALA A 131 -1.00 -10.53 -4.20
CA ALA A 131 -0.66 -9.11 -4.25
C ALA A 131 0.86 -8.89 -4.21
N ALA A 132 1.57 -9.54 -3.28
CA ALA A 132 3.01 -9.44 -3.15
C ALA A 132 3.73 -9.90 -4.42
N LEU A 133 3.35 -11.06 -4.98
CA LEU A 133 3.95 -11.59 -6.21
C LEU A 133 3.75 -10.65 -7.40
N VAL A 134 2.50 -10.25 -7.67
CA VAL A 134 2.16 -9.44 -8.85
C VAL A 134 2.79 -8.06 -8.78
N LEU A 135 2.73 -7.39 -7.63
CA LEU A 135 3.27 -6.04 -7.49
C LEU A 135 4.80 -6.04 -7.54
N SER A 136 5.45 -7.03 -6.91
CA SER A 136 6.91 -7.19 -7.03
C SER A 136 7.33 -7.45 -8.47
N ALA A 137 6.58 -8.26 -9.22
CA ALA A 137 6.84 -8.51 -10.64
C ALA A 137 6.64 -7.27 -11.52
N LEU A 138 5.77 -6.34 -11.11
CA LEU A 138 5.62 -5.02 -11.75
C LEU A 138 6.70 -4.01 -11.38
N GLY A 139 7.61 -4.37 -10.47
CA GLY A 139 8.78 -3.55 -10.13
C GLY A 139 8.46 -2.42 -9.16
N VAL A 140 7.51 -2.61 -8.25
CA VAL A 140 7.35 -1.69 -7.10
C VAL A 140 8.56 -1.78 -6.18
N ASP A 141 8.81 -0.70 -5.44
CA ASP A 141 9.96 -0.54 -4.55
C ASP A 141 9.61 -0.91 -3.10
N ALA A 142 8.32 -0.98 -2.77
CA ALA A 142 7.80 -1.56 -1.53
C ALA A 142 6.35 -2.03 -1.74
N VAL A 143 5.94 -3.06 -1.00
CA VAL A 143 4.54 -3.53 -0.95
C VAL A 143 4.07 -3.53 0.50
N GLY A 144 2.78 -3.58 0.78
CA GLY A 144 2.36 -3.70 2.17
C GLY A 144 0.87 -3.69 2.40
N VAL A 145 0.53 -3.44 3.66
CA VAL A 145 -0.84 -3.37 4.15
C VAL A 145 -1.04 -2.14 5.01
N ASN A 146 -2.20 -1.52 4.87
CA ASN A 146 -2.64 -0.47 5.77
C ASN A 146 -4.16 -0.56 6.03
N CYS A 147 -4.62 0.10 7.08
CA CYS A 147 -6.04 0.18 7.47
C CYS A 147 -6.68 -1.18 7.85
N SER A 148 -8.02 -1.21 7.92
CA SER A 148 -8.91 -2.32 8.32
C SER A 148 -8.77 -2.85 9.74
N THR A 149 -7.58 -3.29 10.14
CA THR A 149 -7.39 -4.05 11.39
C THR A 149 -6.26 -3.49 12.24
N GLY A 150 -6.22 -3.92 13.51
CA GLY A 150 -5.12 -3.66 14.42
C GLY A 150 -3.86 -4.48 14.09
N PRO A 151 -2.74 -4.23 14.81
CA PRO A 151 -1.47 -4.89 14.54
C PRO A 151 -1.52 -6.43 14.65
N ASP A 152 -2.32 -6.97 15.55
CA ASP A 152 -2.46 -8.41 15.82
C ASP A 152 -2.93 -9.19 14.58
N LYS A 153 -3.94 -8.67 13.87
CA LYS A 153 -4.54 -9.32 12.69
C LYS A 153 -3.66 -9.21 11.44
N MET A 154 -2.80 -8.20 11.35
CA MET A 154 -1.93 -7.99 10.19
C MET A 154 -0.73 -8.94 10.11
N THR A 155 -0.34 -9.57 11.23
CA THR A 155 0.84 -10.45 11.29
C THR A 155 0.79 -11.59 10.27
N CYS A 156 -0.38 -12.22 10.08
CA CYS A 156 -0.54 -13.30 9.12
C CYS A 156 -0.37 -12.82 7.67
N ILE A 157 -0.92 -11.64 7.36
CA ILE A 157 -0.83 -10.99 6.04
C ILE A 157 0.64 -10.70 5.72
N ILE A 158 1.37 -10.08 6.64
CA ILE A 158 2.80 -9.75 6.46
C ILE A 158 3.63 -11.00 6.17
N LYS A 159 3.43 -12.08 6.95
CA LYS A 159 4.15 -13.35 6.74
C LYS A 159 3.87 -13.95 5.36
N GLN A 160 2.61 -13.94 4.92
CA GLN A 160 2.26 -14.42 3.59
C GLN A 160 2.88 -13.56 2.48
N MET A 161 2.91 -12.23 2.63
CA MET A 161 3.57 -11.35 1.66
C MET A 161 5.08 -11.63 1.61
N ALA A 162 5.73 -11.80 2.76
CA ALA A 162 7.16 -12.07 2.89
C ALA A 162 7.63 -13.34 2.18
N GLU A 163 6.75 -14.32 1.92
CA GLU A 163 7.11 -15.50 1.12
C GLU A 163 7.30 -15.18 -0.37
N TYR A 164 6.69 -14.11 -0.88
CA TYR A 164 6.59 -13.79 -2.31
C TYR A 164 7.26 -12.47 -2.71
N THR A 165 7.83 -11.73 -1.75
CA THR A 165 8.48 -10.44 -2.04
C THR A 165 9.78 -10.23 -1.28
N ASP A 166 10.79 -9.75 -1.99
CA ASP A 166 12.09 -9.35 -1.45
C ASP A 166 12.32 -7.83 -1.51
N VAL A 167 11.25 -7.06 -1.76
CA VAL A 167 11.22 -5.62 -1.49
C VAL A 167 10.74 -5.36 -0.05
N PRO A 168 10.99 -4.16 0.52
CA PRO A 168 10.45 -3.76 1.81
C PRO A 168 8.94 -3.98 1.92
N ILE A 169 8.50 -4.47 3.08
CA ILE A 169 7.08 -4.61 3.42
C ILE A 169 6.64 -3.48 4.34
N ALA A 170 5.62 -2.71 3.95
CA ALA A 170 5.01 -1.68 4.77
C ALA A 170 3.85 -2.22 5.62
N ALA A 171 3.73 -1.76 6.85
CA ALA A 171 2.62 -2.07 7.74
C ALA A 171 2.14 -0.81 8.48
N LYS A 172 0.89 -0.42 8.22
CA LYS A 172 0.24 0.77 8.80
C LYS A 172 -1.16 0.42 9.34
N PRO A 173 -1.26 -0.28 10.47
CA PRO A 173 -2.54 -0.64 11.08
C PRO A 173 -3.30 0.57 11.64
N ASN A 174 -4.58 0.33 11.93
CA ASN A 174 -5.38 1.27 12.72
C ASN A 174 -5.00 1.17 14.21
N ALA A 175 -5.26 2.23 14.99
CA ALA A 175 -5.12 2.23 16.45
C ALA A 175 -6.29 1.48 17.13
N GLY A 176 -6.50 0.21 16.77
CA GLY A 176 -7.63 -0.59 17.25
C GLY A 176 -8.79 -0.68 16.25
N LEU A 177 -9.87 -1.31 16.68
CA LEU A 177 -11.08 -1.45 15.86
C LEU A 177 -11.94 -0.18 15.98
N PRO A 178 -12.56 0.28 14.88
CA PRO A 178 -13.46 1.42 14.93
C PRO A 178 -14.68 1.09 15.80
N GLN A 179 -14.90 1.86 16.86
CA GLN A 179 -16.08 1.80 17.72
C GLN A 179 -16.92 3.05 17.52
N LEU A 180 -18.25 2.95 17.61
CA LEU A 180 -19.10 4.13 17.63
C LEU A 180 -19.29 4.57 19.08
N ASN A 181 -18.93 5.82 19.38
CA ASN A 181 -19.26 6.41 20.67
C ASN A 181 -20.78 6.68 20.79
N GLU A 182 -21.23 7.10 21.97
CA GLU A 182 -22.63 7.43 22.23
C GLU A 182 -23.18 8.55 21.31
N SER A 183 -22.32 9.34 20.68
CA SER A 183 -22.65 10.41 19.73
C SER A 183 -22.65 9.95 18.26
N GLY A 184 -22.35 8.68 17.99
CA GLY A 184 -22.28 8.11 16.64
C GLY A 184 -20.97 8.41 15.89
N GLU A 185 -19.94 8.90 16.57
CA GLU A 185 -18.63 9.16 15.98
C GLU A 185 -17.74 7.93 16.10
N THR A 186 -16.89 7.70 15.08
CA THR A 186 -15.93 6.60 15.11
C THR A 186 -14.74 6.94 16.01
N VAL A 187 -14.55 6.16 17.08
CA VAL A 187 -13.46 6.24 18.05
C VAL A 187 -12.59 4.99 17.94
N TYR A 188 -11.30 5.19 18.21
CA TYR A 188 -10.26 4.16 18.27
C TYR A 188 -9.69 4.18 19.68
N ASP A 189 -9.64 3.01 20.34
CA ASP A 189 -9.39 2.89 21.78
C ASP A 189 -8.02 2.33 22.14
N MET A 190 -7.17 2.02 21.15
CA MET A 190 -5.82 1.54 21.42
C MET A 190 -4.93 2.69 21.88
N GLU A 191 -4.29 2.53 23.04
CA GLU A 191 -3.38 3.54 23.58
C GLU A 191 -2.01 3.51 22.88
N PRO A 192 -1.23 4.61 22.90
CA PRO A 192 0.07 4.69 22.23
C PRO A 192 1.06 3.58 22.56
N ASP A 193 1.17 3.19 23.84
CA ASP A 193 2.10 2.15 24.28
C ASP A 193 1.63 0.76 23.83
N GLU A 194 0.33 0.49 23.89
CA GLU A 194 -0.27 -0.76 23.41
C GLU A 194 -0.08 -0.91 21.89
N PHE A 195 -0.30 0.16 21.14
CA PHE A 195 -0.05 0.19 19.70
C PHE A 195 1.42 -0.12 19.40
N ALA A 196 2.35 0.56 20.09
CA ALA A 196 3.78 0.35 19.90
C ALA A 196 4.20 -1.10 20.19
N GLU A 197 3.70 -1.70 21.26
CA GLU A 197 3.95 -3.11 21.59
C GLU A 197 3.37 -4.04 20.51
N GLY A 198 2.15 -3.79 20.04
CA GLY A 198 1.53 -4.55 18.96
C GLY A 198 2.34 -4.52 17.66
N MET A 199 2.91 -3.37 17.31
CA MET A 199 3.76 -3.22 16.12
C MET A 199 5.02 -4.09 16.14
N MET A 200 5.51 -4.52 17.31
CA MET A 200 6.68 -5.41 17.38
C MET A 200 6.40 -6.75 16.71
N SER A 201 5.18 -7.28 16.84
CA SER A 201 4.78 -8.51 16.16
C SER A 201 4.84 -8.38 14.63
N LEU A 202 4.56 -7.20 14.09
CA LEU A 202 4.63 -6.92 12.66
C LEU A 202 6.07 -6.79 12.16
N VAL A 203 6.94 -6.15 12.95
CA VAL A 203 8.38 -6.09 12.64
C VAL A 203 8.98 -7.50 12.64
N GLU A 204 8.67 -8.31 13.67
CA GLU A 204 9.08 -9.71 13.75
C GLU A 204 8.51 -10.56 12.60
N ALA A 205 7.32 -10.23 12.10
CA ALA A 205 6.70 -10.88 10.95
C ALA A 205 7.38 -10.54 9.62
N GLY A 206 8.18 -9.47 9.57
CA GLY A 206 8.92 -9.03 8.38
C GLY A 206 8.47 -7.68 7.81
N ALA A 207 7.77 -6.84 8.58
CA ALA A 207 7.52 -5.46 8.21
C ALA A 207 8.81 -4.63 8.35
N ASP A 208 9.12 -3.86 7.31
CA ASP A 208 10.31 -3.02 7.18
C ASP A 208 9.99 -1.53 7.32
N ILE A 209 8.81 -1.11 6.85
CA ILE A 209 8.33 0.27 6.94
C ILE A 209 7.09 0.26 7.84
N VAL A 210 7.19 0.84 9.04
CA VAL A 210 6.11 0.80 10.02
C VAL A 210 5.57 2.19 10.33
N GLY A 211 4.25 2.28 10.48
CA GLY A 211 3.56 3.52 10.82
C GLY A 211 2.13 3.26 11.25
N GLY A 212 1.28 4.28 11.11
CA GLY A 212 -0.11 4.23 11.52
C GLY A 212 -1.08 4.64 10.41
N CYS A 213 -2.32 4.19 10.50
CA CYS A 213 -3.44 4.62 9.68
C CYS A 213 -4.53 5.27 10.55
N CYS A 214 -5.78 4.83 10.47
CA CYS A 214 -6.89 5.49 11.16
C CYS A 214 -6.76 5.35 12.69
N GLY A 215 -7.07 6.43 13.42
CA GLY A 215 -6.98 6.48 14.89
C GLY A 215 -5.58 6.77 15.43
N THR A 216 -4.53 6.65 14.61
CA THR A 216 -3.16 6.92 15.08
C THR A 216 -2.88 8.42 15.19
N THR A 217 -2.09 8.79 16.19
CA THR A 217 -1.75 10.18 16.52
C THR A 217 -0.23 10.36 16.62
N PRO A 218 0.29 11.60 16.73
CA PRO A 218 1.72 11.83 16.97
C PRO A 218 2.27 11.09 18.21
N GLU A 219 1.46 10.92 19.25
CA GLU A 219 1.81 10.16 20.46
C GLU A 219 2.08 8.68 20.15
N HIS A 220 1.24 8.07 19.30
CA HIS A 220 1.42 6.69 18.84
C HIS A 220 2.73 6.53 18.05
N ILE A 221 2.99 7.44 17.11
CA ILE A 221 4.22 7.42 16.30
C ILE A 221 5.46 7.63 17.18
N LYS A 222 5.37 8.51 18.20
CA LYS A 222 6.44 8.72 19.17
C LYS A 222 6.69 7.47 20.01
N ALA A 223 5.66 6.85 20.56
CA ALA A 223 5.77 5.62 21.35
C ALA A 223 6.42 4.49 20.52
N LEU A 224 5.96 4.30 19.29
CA LEU A 224 6.53 3.33 18.34
C LEU A 224 8.02 3.59 18.08
N ALA A 225 8.38 4.83 17.71
CA ALA A 225 9.76 5.20 17.43
C ALA A 225 10.67 5.01 18.66
N CYS A 226 10.19 5.37 19.86
CA CYS A 226 10.90 5.17 21.12
C CYS A 226 11.14 3.67 21.39
N LEU A 227 10.13 2.83 21.19
CA LEU A 227 10.24 1.39 21.42
C LEU A 227 11.19 0.71 20.42
N LEU A 228 11.09 1.04 19.13
CA LEU A 228 12.01 0.56 18.09
C LEU A 228 13.45 0.91 18.43
N LYS A 229 13.71 2.16 18.87
CA LYS A 229 15.04 2.59 19.30
C LYS A 229 15.52 1.82 20.53
N LYS A 230 14.67 1.64 21.54
CA LYS A 230 14.98 0.89 22.77
C LYS A 230 15.35 -0.57 22.47
N LYS A 231 14.70 -1.19 21.48
CA LYS A 231 14.97 -2.57 21.03
C LYS A 231 16.07 -2.67 19.97
N SER A 232 16.69 -1.55 19.57
CA SER A 232 17.70 -1.51 18.49
C SER A 232 17.18 -2.04 17.15
N LEU A 233 15.91 -1.78 16.83
CA LEU A 233 15.24 -2.23 15.61
C LEU A 233 15.03 -1.11 14.58
N MET A 234 15.43 0.13 14.87
CA MET A 234 15.19 1.29 13.98
C MET A 234 15.81 1.11 12.59
N ASP A 235 17.01 0.51 12.52
CA ASP A 235 17.73 0.29 11.27
C ASP A 235 17.62 -1.18 10.78
N SER A 236 16.80 -1.98 11.45
CA SER A 236 16.63 -3.40 11.13
C SER A 236 15.68 -3.57 9.95
N VAL A 237 16.17 -4.18 8.88
CA VAL A 237 15.37 -4.50 7.69
C VAL A 237 15.42 -5.99 7.37
N SER A 238 14.25 -6.59 7.26
CA SER A 238 14.03 -8.01 6.99
C SER A 238 14.10 -8.36 5.50
N PHE A 239 13.81 -7.42 4.59
CA PHE A 239 13.80 -7.70 3.14
C PHE A 239 15.14 -8.17 2.57
N THR A 240 16.25 -7.73 3.17
CA THR A 240 17.60 -8.11 2.72
C THR A 240 17.84 -9.60 2.84
N ALA A 241 17.32 -10.22 3.91
CA ALA A 241 17.39 -11.67 4.14
C ALA A 241 16.46 -12.48 3.21
N ARG A 242 15.46 -11.84 2.59
CA ARG A 242 14.53 -12.48 1.66
C ARG A 242 15.06 -12.58 0.23
N ARG A 243 16.08 -11.81 -0.13
CA ARG A 243 16.63 -11.77 -1.50
C ARG A 243 17.05 -13.17 -1.96
N GLY A 244 16.48 -13.61 -3.08
CA GLY A 244 16.75 -14.93 -3.66
C GLY A 244 16.05 -16.11 -2.96
N HIS A 245 15.32 -15.88 -1.87
CA HIS A 245 14.60 -16.91 -1.11
C HIS A 245 13.09 -16.89 -1.33
N VAL A 246 12.58 -15.89 -2.07
CA VAL A 246 11.14 -15.71 -2.32
C VAL A 246 10.63 -16.61 -3.45
N LYS A 247 9.37 -17.00 -3.34
CA LYS A 247 8.66 -17.77 -4.37
C LYS A 247 8.38 -16.90 -5.60
N ARG A 248 9.18 -17.09 -6.65
CA ARG A 248 9.03 -16.38 -7.94
C ARG A 248 8.45 -17.25 -9.06
N ARG A 249 8.57 -18.57 -8.95
CA ARG A 249 8.05 -19.50 -9.95
C ARG A 249 6.59 -19.81 -9.64
N ALA A 250 5.72 -18.91 -10.06
CA ALA A 250 4.30 -19.07 -9.85
C ALA A 250 3.52 -18.35 -10.95
N LEU A 251 2.31 -18.83 -11.21
CA LEU A 251 1.30 -18.09 -11.98
C LEU A 251 0.31 -17.47 -11.01
N SER A 252 -0.36 -16.40 -11.43
CA SER A 252 -1.41 -15.79 -10.62
C SER A 252 -2.60 -15.38 -11.46
N ASN A 253 -3.75 -15.29 -10.80
CA ASN A 253 -4.90 -14.53 -11.28
C ASN A 253 -5.15 -13.36 -10.30
N GLU A 254 -6.32 -12.71 -10.38
CA GLU A 254 -6.67 -11.59 -9.47
C GLU A 254 -6.76 -12.01 -7.99
N ARG A 255 -7.00 -13.29 -7.71
CA ARG A 255 -7.37 -13.81 -6.38
C ARG A 255 -6.33 -14.72 -5.76
N ASP A 256 -5.70 -15.57 -6.55
CA ASP A 256 -4.85 -16.66 -6.07
C ASP A 256 -3.58 -16.84 -6.91
N VAL A 257 -2.61 -17.50 -6.29
CA VAL A 257 -1.31 -17.88 -6.83
C VAL A 257 -1.22 -19.40 -6.94
N LEU A 258 -0.59 -19.88 -8.02
CA LEU A 258 -0.27 -21.28 -8.26
C LEU A 258 1.25 -21.42 -8.37
N ASP A 259 1.87 -22.00 -7.34
CA ASP A 259 3.30 -22.29 -7.31
C ASP A 259 3.66 -23.36 -8.35
N ILE A 260 4.80 -23.17 -9.04
CA ILE A 260 5.38 -24.12 -9.99
C ILE A 260 6.67 -24.68 -9.37
N GLY A 261 6.56 -25.89 -8.81
CA GLY A 261 7.71 -26.68 -8.35
C GLY A 261 8.44 -27.34 -9.53
N LEU A 262 9.77 -27.49 -9.43
CA LEU A 262 10.54 -28.27 -10.41
C LEU A 262 10.20 -29.76 -10.34
N ASP A 263 9.99 -30.25 -9.12
CA ASP A 263 9.57 -31.61 -8.82
C ASP A 263 8.09 -31.64 -8.39
N GLY A 264 7.30 -30.68 -8.90
CA GLY A 264 5.90 -30.50 -8.55
C GLY A 264 4.96 -31.42 -9.32
N ASP A 265 3.68 -31.33 -8.99
CA ASP A 265 2.62 -32.08 -9.67
C ASP A 265 2.49 -31.69 -11.15
N PHE A 266 1.97 -32.61 -11.95
CA PHE A 266 1.62 -32.34 -13.34
C PHE A 266 0.49 -31.29 -13.42
N LEU A 267 0.75 -30.18 -14.12
CA LEU A 267 -0.22 -29.09 -14.32
C LEU A 267 -0.80 -29.13 -15.74
N VAL A 268 -2.11 -28.87 -15.86
CA VAL A 268 -2.82 -28.82 -17.15
C VAL A 268 -2.98 -27.37 -17.60
N ILE A 269 -2.51 -27.06 -18.81
CA ILE A 269 -2.77 -25.77 -19.48
C ILE A 269 -3.86 -26.00 -20.53
N GLY A 270 -5.00 -25.36 -20.38
CA GLY A 270 -6.11 -25.51 -21.32
C GLY A 270 -5.85 -24.81 -22.66
N GLU A 271 -5.89 -25.56 -23.76
CA GLU A 271 -5.63 -25.05 -25.11
C GLU A 271 -6.87 -24.50 -25.83
N ARG A 272 -8.08 -24.74 -25.30
CA ARG A 272 -9.36 -24.53 -26.00
C ARG A 272 -9.69 -23.09 -26.40
N ILE A 273 -9.08 -22.09 -25.77
CA ILE A 273 -9.23 -20.68 -26.19
C ILE A 273 -8.23 -20.42 -27.32
N ASN A 274 -8.39 -21.19 -28.39
CA ASN A 274 -7.57 -21.14 -29.58
C ASN A 274 -8.47 -21.31 -30.81
N PRO A 275 -8.63 -20.28 -31.66
CA PRO A 275 -9.45 -20.39 -32.85
C PRO A 275 -8.89 -21.38 -33.89
N THR A 276 -7.64 -21.84 -33.75
CA THR A 276 -7.03 -22.81 -34.68
C THR A 276 -7.28 -24.28 -34.33
N GLY A 277 -7.87 -24.57 -33.16
CA GLY A 277 -7.86 -25.92 -32.59
C GLY A 277 -6.63 -26.12 -31.73
#